data_AF-A0A6G0YB53-F1
#
_entry.id   AF-A0A6G0YB53-F1
#
_cell.length_a   1.000
_cell.length_b   1.000
_cell.length_c   1.000
_cell.angle_alpha   90.00
_cell.angle_beta   90.00
_cell.angle_gamma   90.00
#
_symmetry.space_group_name_H-M   'P 1'
#
loop_
_entity.id
_entity.type
_entity.pdbx_description
1 polymer ?
#
loop_
_entity_poly.entity_id
_entity_poly.type
_entity_poly.pdbx_seq_one_letter_code
_entity_poly.pdbx_strand_id
1 'polypeptide(L)'
;MVGIGTDNASVMVGINMGVYQKLKEDNSTFVPVPCVCHSLQLAIKAAADETLPRHLEFLIRETYNWFSHSTIRQNQYKLLYKTINDGHNPLKIMKSCGTRWLSIESVIFRILDQWLELKTLFGIARLSEKCYKAEVLYQIYNDDQNLAYLKFLKPILSEVQAVNKAFESNSANLCKLLSNLSNLVRSLQKKIINPNCKECSLTIDIEKHLHPKPYLGYSFEKRIEEIKIKPEYETILRNRCAQFLITFKTIPIKTP
;
A
#
# COMPACT_ATOMS: atom_id res chain seq x y z
N MET A 1 12.83 -27.95 21.09
CA MET A 1 12.32 -26.86 20.23
C MET A 1 13.52 -26.10 19.68
N VAL A 2 13.60 -25.84 18.37
CA VAL A 2 14.79 -25.24 17.71
C VAL A 2 14.60 -23.78 17.27
N GLY A 3 13.35 -23.30 17.22
CA GLY A 3 13.05 -21.90 16.92
C GLY A 3 11.56 -21.59 17.11
N ILE A 4 11.22 -20.30 17.01
CA ILE A 4 9.83 -19.80 17.14
C ILE A 4 9.51 -18.77 16.05
N GLY A 5 8.36 -18.95 15.40
CA GLY A 5 7.77 -17.96 14.50
C GLY A 5 6.90 -16.98 15.28
N THR A 6 7.16 -15.67 15.19
CA THR A 6 6.39 -14.66 15.95
C THR A 6 6.03 -13.44 15.11
N ASP A 7 5.03 -12.69 15.54
CA ASP A 7 4.59 -11.44 14.89
C ASP A 7 5.53 -10.25 15.14
N ASN A 8 6.72 -10.45 15.71
CA ASN A 8 7.69 -9.42 16.07
C ASN A 8 7.17 -8.35 17.04
N ALA A 9 6.08 -8.61 17.76
CA ALA A 9 5.64 -7.71 18.81
C ALA A 9 6.72 -7.58 19.90
N SER A 10 6.83 -6.41 20.54
CA SER A 10 7.81 -6.19 21.62
C SER A 10 7.68 -7.19 22.76
N VAL A 11 6.49 -7.74 23.00
CA VAL A 11 6.26 -8.81 24.00
C VAL A 11 6.93 -10.14 23.59
N MET A 12 7.04 -10.40 22.28
CA MET A 12 7.64 -11.62 21.74
C MET A 12 9.15 -11.51 21.57
N VAL A 13 9.64 -10.40 21.02
CA VAL A 13 11.05 -10.23 20.61
C VAL A 13 11.78 -9.10 21.34
N GLY A 14 11.15 -8.48 22.33
CA GLY A 14 11.75 -7.36 23.07
C GLY A 14 12.98 -7.76 23.87
N ILE A 15 13.92 -6.81 23.99
CA ILE A 15 15.21 -6.93 24.68
C ILE A 15 15.07 -7.03 26.21
N ASN A 16 13.89 -6.69 26.74
CA ASN A 16 13.59 -6.77 28.16
C ASN A 16 12.38 -7.69 28.37
N MET A 17 12.65 -8.93 28.80
CA MET A 17 11.62 -9.94 29.14
C MET A 17 10.78 -10.47 27.96
N GLY A 18 11.26 -10.34 26.72
CA GLY A 18 10.60 -10.95 25.58
C GLY A 18 10.57 -12.48 25.67
N VAL A 19 9.53 -13.12 25.14
CA VAL A 19 9.41 -14.60 25.10
C VAL A 19 10.64 -15.23 24.43
N TYR A 20 11.12 -14.65 23.33
CA TYR A 20 12.34 -15.10 22.66
C TYR A 20 13.56 -15.04 23.58
N GLN A 21 13.73 -13.97 24.35
CA GLN A 21 14.88 -13.81 25.23
C GLN A 21 14.89 -14.86 26.34
N LYS A 22 13.73 -15.12 26.95
CA LYS A 22 13.59 -16.20 27.94
C LYS A 22 13.91 -17.58 27.34
N LEU A 23 13.41 -17.86 26.13
CA LEU A 23 13.72 -19.11 25.43
C LEU A 23 15.20 -19.23 25.04
N LYS A 24 15.87 -18.10 24.79
CA LYS A 24 17.31 -18.03 24.48
C LYS A 24 18.18 -18.25 25.73
N GLU A 25 17.72 -17.82 26.90
CA GLU A 25 18.38 -18.11 28.18
C GLU A 25 18.41 -19.63 28.45
N ASP A 26 17.32 -20.33 28.16
CA ASP A 26 17.23 -21.80 28.31
C ASP A 26 17.96 -22.56 27.19
N ASN A 27 18.01 -21.99 25.97
CA ASN A 27 18.72 -22.58 24.84
C ASN A 27 19.37 -21.50 23.95
N SER A 28 20.70 -21.38 24.05
CA SER A 28 21.48 -20.40 23.28
C SER A 28 21.43 -20.58 21.76
N THR A 29 21.07 -21.77 21.27
CA THR A 29 20.95 -22.07 19.83
C THR A 29 19.57 -21.73 19.24
N PHE A 30 18.69 -21.14 20.04
CA PHE A 30 17.31 -20.90 19.68
C PHE A 30 17.15 -19.78 18.63
N VAL A 31 16.47 -20.10 17.51
CA VAL A 31 16.35 -19.20 16.36
C VAL A 31 15.02 -18.44 16.37
N PRO A 32 15.02 -17.09 16.37
CA PRO A 32 13.81 -16.30 16.15
C PRO A 32 13.51 -16.24 14.64
N VAL A 33 12.29 -16.61 14.25
CA VAL A 33 11.82 -16.47 12.88
C VAL A 33 10.75 -15.37 12.82
N PRO A 34 11.09 -14.19 12.28
CA PRO A 34 10.13 -13.10 12.18
C PRO A 34 9.03 -13.42 11.16
N CYS A 35 7.79 -13.02 11.47
CA CYS A 35 6.67 -13.17 10.55
C CYS A 35 6.86 -12.27 9.33
N VAL A 36 7.08 -12.89 8.16
CA VAL A 36 7.26 -12.17 6.88
C VAL A 36 6.06 -11.29 6.55
N CYS A 37 4.83 -11.76 6.76
CA CYS A 37 3.63 -10.97 6.51
C CYS A 37 3.59 -9.70 7.37
N HIS A 38 3.98 -9.81 8.65
CA HIS A 38 4.04 -8.68 9.55
C HIS A 38 5.19 -7.72 9.19
N SER A 39 6.36 -8.25 8.85
CA SER A 39 7.48 -7.44 8.37
C SER A 39 7.14 -6.65 7.11
N LEU A 40 6.50 -7.28 6.12
CA LEU A 40 6.03 -6.60 4.89
C LEU A 40 4.98 -5.52 5.22
N GLN A 41 4.09 -5.81 6.18
CA GLN A 41 3.09 -4.87 6.64
C GLN A 41 3.71 -3.62 7.30
N LEU A 42 4.67 -3.80 8.19
CA LEU A 42 5.41 -2.69 8.80
C LEU A 42 6.19 -1.91 7.74
N ALA A 43 6.80 -2.63 6.79
CA ALA A 43 7.61 -2.03 5.75
C ALA A 43 6.79 -1.09 4.84
N ILE A 44 5.62 -1.54 4.36
CA ILE A 44 4.73 -0.67 3.57
C ILE A 44 4.28 0.54 4.39
N LYS A 45 3.89 0.34 5.66
CA LYS A 45 3.37 1.45 6.49
C LYS A 45 4.40 2.54 6.68
N ALA A 46 5.63 2.18 7.05
CA ALA A 46 6.70 3.17 7.22
C ALA A 46 7.06 3.86 5.89
N ALA A 47 7.16 3.11 4.79
CA ALA A 47 7.38 3.71 3.47
C ALA A 47 6.29 4.71 3.09
N ALA A 48 5.02 4.38 3.33
CA ALA A 48 3.91 5.27 3.05
C ALA A 48 3.94 6.53 3.93
N ASP A 49 4.19 6.38 5.23
CA ASP A 49 4.19 7.48 6.19
C ASP A 49 5.29 8.50 5.93
N GLU A 50 6.45 8.02 5.48
CA GLU A 50 7.61 8.85 5.22
C GLU A 50 7.52 9.59 3.88
N THR A 51 6.91 8.97 2.86
CA THR A 51 7.09 9.40 1.46
C THR A 51 5.82 9.91 0.80
N LEU A 52 4.65 9.42 1.21
CA LEU A 52 3.39 9.74 0.56
C LEU A 52 2.67 10.92 1.23
N PRO A 53 1.87 11.69 0.48
CA PRO A 53 1.03 12.71 1.09
C PRO A 53 0.06 12.12 2.13
N ARG A 54 0.06 12.67 3.35
CA ARG A 54 -0.81 12.24 4.47
C ARG A 54 -2.30 12.25 4.13
N HIS A 55 -2.72 13.11 3.20
CA HIS A 55 -4.12 13.19 2.78
C HIS A 55 -4.58 11.97 1.96
N LEU A 56 -3.68 11.12 1.46
CA LEU A 56 -4.08 9.86 0.81
C LEU A 56 -4.68 8.87 1.83
N GLU A 57 -4.07 8.75 3.02
CA GLU A 57 -4.64 7.93 4.10
C GLU A 57 -6.00 8.49 4.55
N PHE A 58 -6.10 9.83 4.63
CA PHE A 58 -7.37 10.51 4.89
C PHE A 58 -8.43 10.18 3.82
N LEU A 59 -8.09 10.27 2.53
CA LEU A 59 -9.01 9.93 1.44
C LEU A 59 -9.54 8.50 1.59
N ILE A 60 -8.65 7.53 1.81
CA ILE A 60 -9.02 6.11 1.92
C ILE A 60 -9.96 5.90 3.12
N ARG A 61 -9.59 6.43 4.28
CA ARG A 61 -10.34 6.27 5.53
C ARG A 61 -11.69 6.99 5.48
N GLU A 62 -11.71 8.24 5.06
CA GLU A 62 -12.91 9.06 5.08
C GLU A 62 -13.89 8.71 3.96
N THR A 63 -13.42 8.14 2.84
CA THR A 63 -14.31 7.55 1.84
C THR A 63 -15.13 6.41 2.45
N TYR A 64 -14.50 5.51 3.23
CA TYR A 64 -15.24 4.48 3.94
C TYR A 64 -16.19 5.08 5.00
N ASN A 65 -15.69 5.99 5.84
CA ASN A 65 -16.47 6.59 6.93
C ASN A 65 -17.69 7.36 6.43
N TRP A 66 -17.66 7.88 5.20
CA TRP A 66 -18.81 8.51 4.57
C TRP A 66 -20.03 7.58 4.52
N PHE A 67 -19.79 6.29 4.25
CA PHE A 67 -20.83 5.28 4.10
C PHE A 67 -21.13 4.50 5.38
N SER A 68 -20.16 4.34 6.30
CA SER A 68 -20.20 3.33 7.36
C SER A 68 -21.41 3.40 8.31
N HIS A 69 -22.01 4.58 8.48
CA HIS A 69 -23.11 4.80 9.43
C HIS A 69 -24.37 5.42 8.80
N SER A 70 -24.45 5.47 7.46
CA SER A 70 -25.61 6.08 6.79
C SER A 70 -26.12 5.20 5.65
N THR A 71 -27.21 4.48 5.94
CA THR A 71 -27.97 3.73 4.92
C THR A 71 -28.51 4.64 3.83
N ILE A 72 -28.87 5.88 4.19
CA ILE A 72 -29.31 6.91 3.24
C ILE A 72 -28.18 7.23 2.25
N ARG A 73 -26.97 7.53 2.72
CA ARG A 73 -25.82 7.81 1.84
C ARG A 73 -25.42 6.61 0.98
N GLN A 74 -25.53 5.40 1.53
CA GLN A 74 -25.30 4.17 0.76
C GLN A 74 -26.31 4.02 -0.37
N ASN A 75 -27.61 4.28 -0.12
CA ASN A 75 -28.65 4.21 -1.13
C ASN A 75 -28.52 5.31 -2.19
N GLN A 76 -28.20 6.55 -1.77
CA GLN A 76 -27.94 7.66 -2.70
C GLN A 76 -26.77 7.34 -3.63
N TYR A 77 -25.67 6.83 -3.09
CA TYR A 77 -24.53 6.42 -3.91
C TYR A 77 -24.87 5.25 -4.82
N LYS A 78 -25.63 4.25 -4.35
CA LYS A 78 -26.10 3.15 -5.20
C LYS A 78 -26.95 3.64 -6.37
N LEU A 79 -27.84 4.61 -6.15
CA LEU A 79 -28.63 5.21 -7.21
C LEU A 79 -27.76 5.98 -8.20
N LEU A 80 -26.88 6.84 -7.69
CA LEU A 80 -25.92 7.61 -8.51
C LEU A 80 -25.04 6.70 -9.36
N TYR A 81 -24.48 5.65 -8.75
CA TYR A 81 -23.62 4.69 -9.44
C TYR A 81 -24.38 3.98 -10.56
N LYS A 82 -25.61 3.52 -10.29
CA LYS A 82 -26.49 2.91 -11.30
C LYS A 82 -26.77 3.84 -12.47
N THR A 83 -27.01 5.13 -12.19
CA THR A 83 -27.26 6.12 -13.25
C THR A 83 -26.02 6.34 -14.13
N ILE A 84 -24.82 6.30 -13.56
CA ILE A 84 -23.56 6.48 -14.31
C ILE A 84 -23.15 5.20 -15.06
N ASN A 85 -23.46 4.02 -14.50
CA ASN A 85 -22.97 2.72 -14.97
C ASN A 85 -24.12 1.81 -15.44
N ASP A 86 -25.05 2.33 -16.25
CA ASP A 86 -26.08 1.53 -16.95
C ASP A 86 -26.84 0.51 -16.08
N GLY A 87 -27.17 0.89 -14.84
CA GLY A 87 -27.93 0.07 -13.90
C GLY A 87 -27.11 -0.94 -13.08
N HIS A 88 -25.79 -1.02 -13.27
CA HIS A 88 -24.90 -1.87 -12.48
C HIS A 88 -24.80 -1.40 -11.02
N ASN A 89 -24.47 -2.32 -10.09
CA ASN A 89 -24.34 -2.01 -8.67
C ASN A 89 -22.87 -1.71 -8.29
N PRO A 90 -22.62 -0.74 -7.39
CA PRO A 90 -21.27 -0.47 -6.91
C PRO A 90 -20.73 -1.59 -6.03
N LEU A 91 -19.40 -1.76 -6.03
CA LEU A 91 -18.71 -2.56 -5.02
C LEU A 91 -18.68 -1.82 -3.68
N LYS A 92 -19.11 -2.47 -2.61
CA LYS A 92 -19.12 -1.89 -1.25
C LYS A 92 -17.73 -1.40 -0.84
N ILE A 93 -17.55 -0.14 -0.44
CA ILE A 93 -16.26 0.29 0.11
C ILE A 93 -16.01 -0.43 1.44
N MET A 94 -14.87 -1.11 1.56
CA MET A 94 -14.51 -1.89 2.76
C MET A 94 -13.88 -1.00 3.83
N LYS A 95 -14.04 -1.38 5.10
CA LYS A 95 -13.30 -0.77 6.19
C LYS A 95 -11.84 -1.16 6.07
N SER A 96 -10.91 -0.20 6.12
CA SER A 96 -9.52 -0.53 6.39
C SER A 96 -9.40 -0.99 7.86
N CYS A 97 -8.89 -2.20 8.08
CA CYS A 97 -8.68 -2.74 9.40
C CYS A 97 -7.39 -2.16 10.01
N GLY A 98 -7.45 -0.93 10.54
CA GLY A 98 -6.37 -0.32 11.32
C GLY A 98 -5.01 -0.31 10.61
N THR A 99 -3.93 -0.57 11.34
CA THR A 99 -2.52 -0.57 10.89
C THR A 99 -2.17 -1.62 9.82
N ARG A 100 -3.14 -2.32 9.23
CA ARG A 100 -2.94 -3.36 8.22
C ARG A 100 -3.21 -2.84 6.80
N TRP A 101 -2.16 -2.40 6.12
CA TRP A 101 -2.11 -2.15 4.67
C TRP A 101 -2.58 -3.32 3.79
N LEU A 102 -2.59 -4.55 4.28
CA LEU A 102 -3.22 -5.68 3.56
C LEU A 102 -4.73 -5.49 3.33
N SER A 103 -5.41 -4.79 4.24
CA SER A 103 -6.80 -4.37 4.01
C SER A 103 -6.90 -3.17 3.06
N ILE A 104 -5.83 -2.41 2.89
CA ILE A 104 -5.79 -1.19 2.07
C ILE A 104 -5.75 -1.52 0.57
N GLU A 105 -5.12 -2.63 0.15
CA GLU A 105 -5.11 -3.05 -1.26
C GLU A 105 -6.54 -3.15 -1.84
N SER A 106 -7.39 -3.94 -1.19
CA SER A 106 -8.78 -4.14 -1.63
C SER A 106 -9.60 -2.84 -1.60
N VAL A 107 -9.30 -1.93 -0.68
CA VAL A 107 -9.98 -0.63 -0.57
C VAL A 107 -9.51 0.30 -1.69
N ILE A 108 -8.22 0.41 -1.94
CA ILE A 108 -7.65 1.18 -3.06
C ILE A 108 -8.19 0.66 -4.39
N PHE A 109 -8.31 -0.66 -4.55
CA PHE A 109 -8.88 -1.24 -5.76
C PHE A 109 -10.32 -0.76 -5.99
N ARG A 110 -11.16 -0.82 -4.95
CA ARG A 110 -12.57 -0.38 -5.02
C ARG A 110 -12.72 1.13 -5.17
N ILE A 111 -11.82 1.93 -4.60
CA ILE A 111 -11.80 3.38 -4.78
C ILE A 111 -11.41 3.74 -6.22
N LEU A 112 -10.38 3.09 -6.76
CA LEU A 112 -9.91 3.34 -8.13
C LEU A 112 -10.95 2.93 -9.18
N ASP A 113 -11.61 1.79 -8.97
CA ASP A 113 -12.65 1.28 -9.86
C ASP A 113 -13.92 2.15 -9.88
N GLN A 114 -14.12 2.95 -8.83
CA GLN A 114 -15.29 3.81 -8.66
C GLN A 114 -14.91 5.29 -8.53
N TRP A 115 -13.74 5.68 -9.06
CA TRP A 115 -13.16 7.01 -8.83
C TRP A 115 -14.06 8.12 -9.36
N LEU A 116 -14.64 7.93 -10.54
CA LEU A 116 -15.52 8.90 -11.19
C LEU A 116 -16.81 9.11 -10.39
N GLU A 117 -17.41 8.02 -9.92
CA GLU A 117 -18.67 8.02 -9.19
C GLU A 117 -18.49 8.61 -7.80
N LEU A 118 -17.40 8.27 -7.11
CA LEU A 118 -17.04 8.85 -5.83
C LEU A 118 -16.76 10.35 -5.95
N LYS A 119 -15.99 10.78 -6.98
CA LYS A 119 -15.76 12.20 -7.28
C LYS A 119 -17.08 12.94 -7.52
N THR A 120 -17.98 12.36 -8.32
CA THR A 120 -19.30 12.93 -8.62
C THR A 120 -20.17 13.02 -7.37
N LEU A 121 -20.20 11.96 -6.54
CA LEU A 121 -20.93 11.93 -5.27
C LEU A 121 -20.50 13.09 -4.37
N PHE A 122 -19.20 13.23 -4.11
CA PHE A 122 -18.71 14.31 -3.24
C PHE A 122 -18.92 15.70 -3.85
N GLY A 123 -18.88 15.80 -5.18
CA GLY A 123 -19.22 17.03 -5.91
C GLY A 123 -20.66 17.49 -5.71
N ILE A 124 -21.60 16.55 -5.62
CA ILE A 124 -23.01 16.84 -5.29
C ILE A 124 -23.16 17.11 -3.80
N ALA A 125 -22.64 16.21 -2.95
CA ALA A 125 -22.82 16.26 -1.50
C ALA A 125 -22.27 17.55 -0.87
N ARG A 126 -21.16 18.10 -1.37
CA ARG A 126 -20.61 19.37 -0.88
C ARG A 126 -21.57 20.55 -1.07
N LEU A 127 -22.38 20.52 -2.13
CA LEU A 127 -23.34 21.58 -2.48
C LEU A 127 -24.67 21.37 -1.75
N SER A 128 -25.16 20.13 -1.69
CA SER A 128 -26.48 19.81 -1.15
C SER A 128 -26.52 19.73 0.38
N GLU A 129 -25.47 19.20 1.02
CA GLU A 129 -25.46 18.96 2.48
C GLU A 129 -24.72 20.04 3.27
N LYS A 130 -24.10 21.04 2.59
CA LYS A 130 -23.14 21.99 3.19
C LYS A 130 -22.10 21.30 4.10
N CYS A 131 -21.74 20.06 3.74
CA CYS A 131 -20.90 19.20 4.57
C CYS A 131 -19.43 19.48 4.27
N TYR A 132 -18.69 20.02 5.25
CA TYR A 132 -17.26 20.29 5.10
C TYR A 132 -16.46 19.03 4.73
N LYS A 133 -16.83 17.86 5.26
CA LYS A 133 -16.17 16.59 4.91
C LYS A 133 -16.33 16.25 3.43
N ALA A 134 -17.51 16.49 2.85
CA ALA A 134 -17.73 16.28 1.42
C ALA A 134 -16.93 17.26 0.56
N GLU A 135 -16.83 18.53 0.98
CA GLU A 135 -16.00 19.54 0.30
C GLU A 135 -14.52 19.13 0.30
N VAL A 136 -13.98 18.74 1.46
CA VAL A 136 -12.58 18.27 1.57
C VAL A 136 -12.35 17.03 0.72
N LEU A 137 -13.23 16.02 0.79
CA LEU A 137 -13.10 14.81 -0.03
C LEU A 137 -13.16 15.16 -1.53
N TYR A 138 -14.11 16.01 -1.95
CA TYR A 138 -14.21 16.45 -3.33
C TYR A 138 -12.92 17.11 -3.81
N GLN A 139 -12.31 17.99 -3.01
CA GLN A 139 -11.04 18.64 -3.35
C GLN A 139 -9.92 17.61 -3.56
N ILE A 140 -9.82 16.59 -2.69
CA ILE A 140 -8.79 15.54 -2.82
C ILE A 140 -9.05 14.66 -4.06
N TYR A 141 -10.30 14.28 -4.34
CA TYR A 141 -10.68 13.53 -5.55
C TYR A 141 -10.50 14.35 -6.85
N ASN A 142 -10.55 15.68 -6.74
CA ASN A 142 -10.36 16.58 -7.88
C ASN A 142 -8.89 16.89 -8.18
N ASP A 143 -7.98 16.59 -7.25
CA ASP A 143 -6.54 16.67 -7.48
C ASP A 143 -6.05 15.39 -8.17
N ASP A 144 -5.70 15.55 -9.44
CA ASP A 144 -5.30 14.48 -10.33
C ASP A 144 -4.00 13.77 -9.93
N GLN A 145 -3.16 14.41 -9.11
CA GLN A 145 -1.96 13.79 -8.55
C GLN A 145 -2.31 12.64 -7.61
N ASN A 146 -3.41 12.76 -6.86
CA ASN A 146 -3.85 11.72 -5.92
C ASN A 146 -4.25 10.43 -6.62
N LEU A 147 -4.90 10.56 -7.78
CA LEU A 147 -5.21 9.42 -8.64
C LEU A 147 -3.92 8.77 -9.17
N ALA A 148 -2.90 9.55 -9.54
CA ALA A 148 -1.61 9.01 -9.96
C ALA A 148 -0.93 8.22 -8.84
N TYR A 149 -0.87 8.75 -7.60
CA TYR A 149 -0.32 8.01 -6.45
C TYR A 149 -1.02 6.67 -6.21
N LEU A 150 -2.36 6.64 -6.23
CA LEU A 150 -3.11 5.40 -6.02
C LEU A 150 -2.90 4.41 -7.19
N LYS A 151 -2.81 4.88 -8.44
CA LYS A 151 -2.48 4.05 -9.60
C LYS A 151 -1.07 3.46 -9.51
N PHE A 152 -0.11 4.19 -8.93
CA PHE A 152 1.23 3.69 -8.60
C PHE A 152 1.21 2.62 -7.50
N LEU A 153 0.47 2.86 -6.41
CA LEU A 153 0.38 1.94 -5.27
C LEU A 153 -0.29 0.61 -5.62
N LYS A 154 -1.34 0.64 -6.45
CA LYS A 154 -2.17 -0.52 -6.79
C LYS A 154 -1.35 -1.78 -7.16
N PRO A 155 -0.45 -1.77 -8.15
CA PRO A 155 0.34 -2.95 -8.51
C PRO A 155 1.27 -3.40 -7.39
N ILE A 156 1.89 -2.47 -6.66
CA ILE A 156 2.82 -2.80 -5.57
C ILE A 156 2.09 -3.54 -4.44
N LEU A 157 0.94 -3.01 -4.02
CA LEU A 157 0.13 -3.64 -2.98
C LEU A 157 -0.43 -5.00 -3.43
N SER A 158 -0.73 -5.17 -4.72
CA SER A 158 -1.16 -6.45 -5.28
C SER A 158 -0.05 -7.50 -5.19
N GLU A 159 1.18 -7.13 -5.55
CA GLU A 159 2.36 -8.01 -5.45
C GLU A 159 2.63 -8.42 -3.99
N VAL A 160 2.55 -7.47 -3.05
CA VAL A 160 2.75 -7.77 -1.62
C VAL A 160 1.62 -8.64 -1.06
N GLN A 161 0.37 -8.37 -1.42
CA GLN A 161 -0.77 -9.19 -1.00
C GLN A 161 -0.66 -10.63 -1.52
N ALA A 162 -0.12 -10.82 -2.73
CA ALA A 162 0.13 -12.15 -3.28
C ALA A 162 1.17 -12.92 -2.46
N VAL A 163 2.27 -12.26 -2.06
CA VAL A 163 3.27 -12.85 -1.16
C VAL A 163 2.63 -13.21 0.17
N ASN A 164 1.89 -12.30 0.79
CA ASN A 164 1.28 -12.56 2.10
C ASN A 164 0.29 -13.73 2.07
N LYS A 165 -0.58 -13.81 1.06
CA LYS A 165 -1.47 -14.96 0.87
C LYS A 165 -0.72 -16.28 0.71
N ALA A 166 0.46 -16.25 0.08
CA ALA A 166 1.30 -17.44 -0.04
C ALA A 166 1.87 -17.87 1.31
N PHE A 167 2.36 -16.93 2.12
CA PHE A 167 2.91 -17.19 3.46
C PHE A 167 1.84 -17.58 4.49
N GLU A 168 0.58 -17.16 4.30
CA GLU A 168 -0.57 -17.55 5.14
C GLU A 168 -1.18 -18.91 4.73
N SER A 169 -0.67 -19.54 3.67
CA SER A 169 -1.22 -20.81 3.16
C SER A 169 -0.78 -22.01 4.02
N ASN A 170 -1.75 -22.88 4.35
CA ASN A 170 -1.51 -24.12 5.10
C ASN A 170 -0.73 -25.20 4.33
N SER A 171 -0.49 -25.03 3.02
CA SER A 171 0.22 -25.98 2.16
C SER A 171 1.46 -25.38 1.49
N ALA A 172 2.05 -24.35 2.10
CA ALA A 172 3.13 -23.60 1.51
C ALA A 172 4.45 -24.39 1.44
N ASN A 173 5.00 -24.50 0.22
CA ASN A 173 6.36 -25.02 0.00
C ASN A 173 7.39 -23.91 0.32
N LEU A 174 8.37 -24.20 1.19
CA LEU A 174 9.35 -23.21 1.65
C LEU A 174 10.20 -22.61 0.51
N CYS A 175 10.65 -23.41 -0.45
CA CYS A 175 11.39 -22.92 -1.62
C CYS A 175 10.52 -21.97 -2.46
N LYS A 176 9.23 -22.29 -2.60
CA LYS A 176 8.27 -21.43 -3.29
C LYS A 176 8.06 -20.11 -2.54
N LEU A 177 7.94 -20.14 -1.21
CA LEU A 177 7.83 -18.92 -0.39
C LEU A 177 9.04 -18.00 -0.54
N LEU A 178 10.25 -18.56 -0.44
CA LEU A 178 11.48 -17.79 -0.63
C LEU A 178 11.57 -17.22 -2.05
N SER A 179 11.16 -17.99 -3.05
CA SER A 179 11.12 -17.52 -4.44
C SER A 179 10.12 -16.37 -4.63
N ASN A 180 8.94 -16.44 -4.01
CA ASN A 180 7.92 -15.41 -4.07
C ASN A 180 8.42 -14.10 -3.44
N LEU A 181 9.02 -14.18 -2.26
CA LEU A 181 9.59 -13.01 -1.59
C LEU A 181 10.74 -12.41 -2.40
N SER A 182 11.64 -13.25 -2.93
CA SER A 182 12.75 -12.78 -3.77
C SER A 182 12.24 -12.11 -5.05
N ASN A 183 11.18 -12.64 -5.66
CA ASN A 183 10.57 -12.07 -6.86
C ASN A 183 9.90 -10.73 -6.58
N LEU A 184 9.24 -10.56 -5.43
CA LEU A 184 8.72 -9.27 -4.98
C LEU A 184 9.86 -8.24 -4.89
N VAL A 185 10.94 -8.56 -4.17
CA VAL A 185 12.08 -7.64 -4.01
C VAL A 185 12.69 -7.26 -5.37
N ARG A 186 12.91 -8.24 -6.25
CA ARG A 186 13.43 -7.99 -7.62
C ARG A 186 12.48 -7.15 -8.46
N SER A 187 11.16 -7.37 -8.35
CA SER A 187 10.15 -6.61 -9.09
C SER A 187 10.18 -5.14 -8.69
N LEU A 188 10.25 -4.85 -7.40
CA LEU A 188 10.32 -3.48 -6.88
C LEU A 188 11.62 -2.79 -7.29
N GLN A 189 12.75 -3.50 -7.19
CA GLN A 189 14.06 -3.02 -7.65
C GLN A 189 14.06 -2.62 -9.12
N LYS A 190 13.51 -3.47 -10.00
CA LYS A 190 13.46 -3.22 -11.44
C LYS A 190 12.67 -1.97 -11.83
N LYS A 191 11.78 -1.46 -10.97
CA LYS A 191 11.03 -0.22 -11.23
C LYS A 191 11.90 1.03 -11.08
N ILE A 192 12.96 0.97 -10.26
CA ILE A 192 13.79 2.13 -9.90
C ILE A 192 15.26 2.03 -10.28
N ILE A 193 15.79 0.82 -10.50
CA ILE A 193 17.19 0.62 -10.87
C ILE A 193 17.36 0.73 -12.40
N ASN A 194 18.53 1.21 -12.83
CA ASN A 194 18.92 1.22 -14.23
C ASN A 194 18.92 -0.20 -14.82
N PRO A 195 18.23 -0.46 -15.96
CA PRO A 195 18.19 -1.78 -16.60
C PRO A 195 19.58 -2.37 -16.91
N ASN A 196 20.60 -1.51 -17.07
CA ASN A 196 21.97 -1.92 -17.35
C ASN A 196 22.74 -2.36 -16.09
N CYS A 197 22.14 -2.28 -14.91
CA CYS A 197 22.75 -2.77 -13.67
C CYS A 197 22.83 -4.30 -13.71
N LYS A 198 24.06 -4.83 -13.83
CA LYS A 198 24.33 -6.27 -13.85
C LYS A 198 24.24 -6.91 -12.47
N GLU A 199 24.32 -6.10 -11.42
CA GLU A 199 24.06 -6.56 -10.08
C GLU A 199 22.54 -6.65 -9.92
N CYS A 200 22.01 -7.86 -9.68
CA CYS A 200 20.63 -8.09 -9.28
C CYS A 200 20.57 -9.02 -8.04
N SER A 201 21.30 -8.64 -6.99
CA SER A 201 21.27 -9.27 -5.67
C SER A 201 20.22 -8.62 -4.75
N LEU A 202 19.70 -9.41 -3.81
CA LEU A 202 18.81 -8.92 -2.75
C LEU A 202 19.49 -7.82 -1.89
N THR A 203 20.83 -7.81 -1.86
CA THR A 203 21.67 -6.93 -1.02
C THR A 203 22.16 -5.65 -1.71
N ILE A 204 21.74 -5.36 -2.94
CA ILE A 204 22.25 -4.17 -3.66
C ILE A 204 21.92 -2.88 -2.92
N ASP A 205 22.89 -1.98 -2.90
CA ASP A 205 22.69 -0.58 -2.55
C ASP A 205 21.95 0.13 -3.70
N ILE A 206 20.62 0.22 -3.58
CA ILE A 206 19.74 0.72 -4.65
C ILE A 206 20.08 2.17 -5.00
N GLU A 207 20.45 2.97 -4.00
CA GLU A 207 20.64 4.41 -4.15
C GLU A 207 21.75 4.73 -5.18
N LYS A 208 22.75 3.85 -5.30
CA LYS A 208 23.85 3.98 -6.26
C LYS A 208 23.47 3.65 -7.71
N HIS A 209 22.33 3.00 -7.93
CA HIS A 209 21.94 2.49 -9.26
C HIS A 209 20.58 3.01 -9.74
N LEU A 210 20.07 4.09 -9.13
CA LEU A 210 18.79 4.67 -9.50
C LEU A 210 18.77 5.14 -10.96
N HIS A 211 17.69 4.78 -11.67
CA HIS A 211 17.41 5.31 -12.99
C HIS A 211 16.96 6.78 -12.86
N PRO A 212 17.46 7.72 -13.70
CA PRO A 212 17.14 9.15 -13.58
C PRO A 212 15.65 9.46 -13.80
N LYS A 213 14.94 8.58 -14.53
CA LYS A 213 13.49 8.67 -14.73
C LYS A 213 12.87 7.28 -14.60
N PRO A 214 12.59 6.80 -13.37
CA PRO A 214 12.12 5.44 -13.15
C PRO A 214 10.74 5.22 -13.79
N TYR A 215 10.51 4.01 -14.30
CA TYR A 215 9.21 3.59 -14.82
C TYR A 215 8.35 3.09 -13.65
N LEU A 216 7.33 3.87 -13.29
CA LEU A 216 6.54 3.63 -12.08
C LEU A 216 5.24 2.83 -12.36
N GLY A 217 5.12 2.26 -13.56
CA GLY A 217 4.04 1.37 -13.97
C GLY A 217 3.06 2.00 -14.95
N TYR A 218 2.50 1.18 -15.85
CA TYR A 218 1.69 1.63 -16.99
C TYR A 218 0.57 2.60 -16.59
N SER A 219 -0.24 2.23 -15.59
CA SER A 219 -1.38 3.03 -15.13
C SER A 219 -0.95 4.40 -14.61
N PHE A 220 0.21 4.47 -13.95
CA PHE A 220 0.79 5.71 -13.48
C PHE A 220 1.28 6.57 -14.64
N GLU A 221 2.10 6.00 -15.55
CA GLU A 221 2.66 6.74 -16.68
C GLU A 221 1.56 7.29 -17.58
N LYS A 222 0.57 6.45 -17.93
CA LYS A 222 -0.61 6.88 -18.68
C LYS A 222 -1.35 8.02 -17.98
N ARG A 223 -1.45 7.99 -16.65
CA ARG A 223 -2.11 9.07 -15.90
C ARG A 223 -1.32 10.37 -15.97
N ILE A 224 0.00 10.32 -15.85
CA ILE A 224 0.87 11.49 -15.97
C ILE A 224 0.74 12.12 -17.37
N GLU A 225 0.68 11.29 -18.42
CA GLU A 225 0.45 11.74 -19.80
C GLU A 225 -0.93 12.42 -19.98
N GLU A 226 -1.99 11.85 -19.40
CA GLU A 226 -3.36 12.38 -19.49
C GLU A 226 -3.49 13.78 -18.84
N ILE A 227 -2.82 14.02 -17.70
CA ILE A 227 -3.05 15.23 -16.89
C ILE A 227 -2.14 16.40 -17.29
N LYS A 228 -1.12 16.16 -18.13
CA LYS A 228 -0.14 17.18 -18.59
C LYS A 228 0.37 18.06 -17.44
N ILE A 229 0.75 17.42 -16.35
CA ILE A 229 1.21 18.07 -15.12
C ILE A 229 2.47 18.93 -15.40
N LYS A 230 2.62 20.04 -14.67
CA LYS A 230 3.82 20.88 -14.80
C LYS A 230 5.07 20.05 -14.39
N PRO A 231 6.22 20.23 -15.07
CA PRO A 231 7.42 19.43 -14.82
C PRO A 231 7.89 19.41 -13.35
N GLU A 232 7.74 20.52 -12.64
CA GLU A 232 8.09 20.64 -11.21
C GLU A 232 7.26 19.69 -10.34
N TYR A 233 5.94 19.68 -10.52
CA TYR A 233 5.05 18.78 -9.75
C TYR A 233 5.22 17.33 -10.17
N GLU A 234 5.47 17.04 -11.45
CA GLU A 234 5.79 15.67 -11.91
C GLU A 234 7.04 15.15 -11.21
N THR A 235 8.08 15.98 -11.11
CA THR A 235 9.34 15.64 -10.46
C THR A 235 9.12 15.31 -8.98
N ILE A 236 8.39 16.16 -8.25
CA ILE A 236 8.05 15.92 -6.83
C ILE A 236 7.29 14.59 -6.67
N LEU A 237 6.29 14.36 -7.53
CA LEU A 237 5.44 13.18 -7.49
C LEU A 237 6.24 11.89 -7.76
N ARG A 238 7.06 11.88 -8.82
CA ARG A 238 7.95 10.76 -9.14
C ARG A 238 8.98 10.50 -8.04
N ASN A 239 9.57 11.56 -7.46
CA ASN A 239 10.54 11.43 -6.38
C ASN A 239 9.92 10.78 -5.14
N ARG A 240 8.68 11.16 -4.76
CA ARG A 240 7.96 10.51 -3.66
C ARG A 240 7.68 9.03 -3.93
N CYS A 241 7.25 8.68 -5.15
CA CYS A 241 7.05 7.29 -5.56
C CYS A 241 8.36 6.48 -5.58
N ALA A 242 9.46 7.07 -6.04
CA ALA A 242 10.77 6.42 -6.01
C ALA A 242 11.25 6.20 -4.56
N GLN A 243 11.13 7.23 -3.72
CA GLN A 243 11.48 7.13 -2.29
C GLN A 243 10.63 6.09 -1.58
N PHE A 244 9.34 5.97 -1.90
CA PHE A 244 8.48 4.91 -1.37
C PHE A 244 9.09 3.52 -1.61
N LEU A 245 9.57 3.25 -2.83
CA LEU A 245 10.18 1.96 -3.17
C LEU A 245 11.54 1.74 -2.49
N ILE A 246 12.33 2.80 -2.31
CA ILE A 246 13.60 2.77 -1.59
C ILE A 246 13.35 2.44 -0.11
N THR A 247 12.50 3.22 0.56
CA THR A 247 12.14 3.03 1.98
C THR A 247 11.48 1.67 2.21
N PHE A 248 10.66 1.18 1.28
CA PHE A 248 10.04 -0.13 1.41
C PHE A 248 11.05 -1.28 1.46
N LYS A 249 12.20 -1.16 0.77
CA LYS A 249 13.27 -2.17 0.84
C LYS A 249 14.11 -2.06 2.11
N THR A 250 14.38 -0.85 2.59
CA THR A 250 15.39 -0.60 3.64
C THR A 250 14.93 -0.94 5.05
N ILE A 251 13.63 -1.21 5.26
CA ILE A 251 13.14 -1.45 6.61
C ILE A 251 13.70 -2.77 7.14
N PRO A 252 14.54 -2.72 8.18
CA PRO A 252 15.12 -3.91 8.74
C PRO A 252 13.98 -4.77 9.26
N ILE A 253 13.98 -6.02 8.85
CA ILE A 253 13.42 -7.07 9.69
C ILE A 253 14.16 -6.87 11.02
N LYS A 254 13.48 -6.32 12.03
CA LYS A 254 14.06 -6.13 13.37
C LYS A 254 14.50 -7.50 13.85
N THR A 255 15.75 -7.85 13.59
CA THR A 255 16.42 -8.92 14.29
C THR A 255 16.85 -8.35 15.64
N PRO A 256 16.59 -9.06 16.74
CA PRO A 256 16.95 -8.61 18.08
C PRO A 256 18.45 -8.34 18.21
#